data_AF-A0A8J6JLK1-F1
#
_entry.id   AF-A0A8J6JLK1-F1
#
_cell.length_a   1.000
_cell.length_b   1.000
_cell.length_c   1.000
_cell.angle_alpha   90.00
_cell.angle_beta   90.00
_cell.angle_gamma   90.00
#
_symmetry.space_group_name_H-M   'P 1'
#
loop_
_entity.id
_entity.type
_entity.pdbx_description
1 polymer ?
#
loop_
_entity_poly.entity_id
_entity_poly.type
_entity_poly.pdbx_seq_one_letter_code
_entity_poly.pdbx_strand_id
1 'polypeptide(L)'
;RAAALAADAGAKPAALAIWNTVAADSGADSLYRDLATLMWATHALEPANAAEIRARLAPLAGGAWGASVKELLALASLAAGQNDEARRQLTELARDDAAPQGVRDRAQRLLTGIDG
;
A
#
# COMPACT_ATOMS: atom_id res chain seq x y z
N ARG A 1 -7.93 -14.81 -0.95
CA ARG A 1 -9.24 -14.79 -0.24
C ARG A 1 -9.11 -15.17 1.23
N ALA A 2 -8.39 -16.24 1.59
CA ALA A 2 -8.18 -16.61 3.00
C ALA A 2 -7.53 -15.51 3.85
N ALA A 3 -6.49 -14.83 3.33
CA ALA A 3 -5.82 -13.74 4.07
C ALA A 3 -6.72 -12.52 4.30
N ALA A 4 -7.49 -12.08 3.30
CA ALA A 4 -8.47 -11.01 3.46
C ALA A 4 -9.55 -11.37 4.50
N LEU A 5 -10.08 -12.59 4.44
CA LEU A 5 -11.05 -13.09 5.42
C LEU A 5 -10.48 -13.17 6.85
N ALA A 6 -9.21 -13.55 7.01
CA ALA A 6 -8.55 -13.57 8.31
C ALA A 6 -8.33 -12.15 8.88
N ALA A 7 -8.01 -11.17 8.02
CA ALA A 7 -7.90 -9.78 8.43
C ALA A 7 -9.25 -9.21 8.87
N ASP A 8 -10.32 -9.47 8.11
CA ASP A 8 -11.68 -9.05 8.44
C ASP A 8 -12.21 -9.71 9.73
N ALA A 9 -11.71 -10.90 10.07
CA ALA A 9 -12.03 -11.63 11.31
C ALA A 9 -11.20 -11.19 12.53
N GLY A 10 -10.42 -10.11 12.45
CA GLY A 10 -9.58 -9.62 13.53
C GLY A 10 -8.27 -10.41 13.76
N ALA A 11 -8.01 -11.44 12.94
CA ALA A 11 -6.78 -12.23 12.96
C ALA A 11 -5.68 -11.60 12.08
N LYS A 12 -5.44 -10.31 12.27
CA LYS A 12 -4.49 -9.50 11.49
C LYS A 12 -3.09 -10.13 11.41
N PRO A 13 -2.47 -10.65 12.49
CA PRO A 13 -1.16 -11.30 12.40
C PRO A 13 -1.14 -12.54 11.51
N ALA A 14 -2.19 -13.36 11.56
CA ALA A 14 -2.31 -14.56 10.74
C ALA A 14 -2.47 -14.20 9.25
N ALA A 15 -3.23 -13.16 8.94
CA ALA A 15 -3.37 -12.65 7.58
C ALA A 15 -2.03 -12.15 7.01
N LEU A 16 -1.29 -11.35 7.79
CA LEU A 16 0.04 -10.85 7.41
C LEU A 16 1.03 -11.98 7.14
N ALA A 17 1.01 -13.05 7.95
CA ALA A 17 1.87 -14.21 7.73
C ALA A 17 1.59 -14.90 6.39
N ILE A 18 0.33 -15.05 5.99
CA ILE A 18 -0.03 -15.68 4.72
C ILE A 18 0.51 -14.87 3.53
N TRP A 19 0.35 -13.55 3.54
CA TRP A 19 0.92 -12.72 2.47
C TRP A 19 2.44 -12.73 2.45
N ASN A 20 3.09 -12.80 3.61
CA ASN A 20 4.55 -12.95 3.69
C ASN A 20 5.02 -14.24 3.03
N THR A 21 4.33 -15.37 3.24
CA THR A 21 4.67 -16.64 2.59
C THR A 21 4.63 -16.52 1.09
N VAL A 22 3.59 -15.91 0.52
CA VAL A 22 3.46 -15.74 -0.94
C VAL A 22 4.50 -14.76 -1.47
N ALA A 23 4.74 -13.65 -0.78
CA ALA A 23 5.73 -12.66 -1.21
C ALA A 23 7.16 -13.22 -1.23
N ALA A 24 7.47 -14.18 -0.35
CA ALA A 24 8.79 -14.82 -0.23
C ALA A 24 8.97 -16.07 -1.10
N ASP A 25 7.92 -16.57 -1.77
CA ASP A 25 7.97 -17.79 -2.57
C ASP A 25 8.67 -17.55 -3.91
N SER A 26 9.96 -17.86 -3.99
CA SER A 26 10.75 -17.69 -5.23
C SER A 26 10.28 -18.56 -6.41
N GLY A 27 9.45 -19.58 -6.16
CA GLY A 27 8.82 -20.39 -7.20
C GLY A 27 7.56 -19.77 -7.82
N ALA A 28 6.97 -18.77 -7.18
CA ALA A 28 5.79 -18.06 -7.68
C ALA A 28 6.16 -16.98 -8.71
N ASP A 29 5.25 -16.63 -9.62
CA ASP A 29 5.42 -15.51 -10.57
C ASP A 29 5.60 -14.19 -9.80
N SER A 30 6.51 -13.31 -10.28
CA SER A 30 6.78 -12.02 -9.63
C SER A 30 5.55 -11.14 -9.50
N LEU A 31 4.62 -11.17 -10.45
CA LEU A 31 3.37 -10.41 -10.37
C LEU A 31 2.54 -10.80 -9.15
N TYR A 32 2.49 -12.09 -8.79
CA TYR A 32 1.75 -12.57 -7.63
C TYR A 32 2.48 -12.25 -6.32
N ARG A 33 3.82 -12.30 -6.30
CA ARG A 33 4.62 -11.92 -5.13
C ARG A 33 4.51 -10.44 -4.81
N ASP A 34 4.54 -9.60 -5.84
CA ASP A 34 4.36 -8.15 -5.71
C ASP A 34 2.96 -7.86 -5.20
N LEU A 35 1.93 -8.50 -5.77
CA LEU A 35 0.55 -8.37 -5.29
C LEU A 35 0.41 -8.79 -3.82
N ALA A 36 1.06 -9.88 -3.40
CA ALA A 36 1.06 -10.30 -2.00
C ALA A 36 1.72 -9.24 -1.09
N THR A 37 2.81 -8.61 -1.54
CA THR A 37 3.44 -7.50 -0.83
C THR A 37 2.50 -6.30 -0.68
N LEU A 38 1.74 -5.96 -1.73
CA LEU A 38 0.74 -4.88 -1.67
C LEU A 38 -0.40 -5.20 -0.70
N MET A 39 -0.91 -6.42 -0.72
CA MET A 39 -1.96 -6.85 0.20
C MET A 39 -1.46 -6.82 1.65
N TRP A 40 -0.25 -7.33 1.90
CA TRP A 40 0.40 -7.20 3.20
C TRP A 40 0.45 -5.74 3.66
N ALA A 41 0.94 -4.83 2.81
CA ALA A 41 1.08 -3.42 3.15
C ALA A 41 -0.26 -2.74 3.45
N THR A 42 -1.29 -3.02 2.65
CA THR A 42 -2.65 -2.50 2.83
C THR A 42 -3.19 -2.85 4.21
N HIS A 43 -2.98 -4.09 4.65
CA HIS A 43 -3.44 -4.53 5.96
C HIS A 43 -2.47 -4.14 7.09
N ALA A 44 -1.19 -3.86 6.81
CA ALA A 44 -0.20 -3.48 7.81
C ALA A 44 -0.20 -1.99 8.18
N LEU A 45 -1.05 -1.15 7.57
CA LEU A 45 -1.10 0.32 7.74
C LEU A 45 -1.33 0.76 9.20
N GLU A 46 -0.25 0.81 9.97
CA GLU A 46 -0.15 1.29 11.34
C GLU A 46 1.14 2.09 11.50
N PRO A 47 1.19 3.07 12.43
CA PRO A 47 2.38 3.86 12.67
C PRO A 47 3.64 3.00 12.88
N ALA A 48 3.51 1.89 13.62
CA ALA A 48 4.61 0.98 13.93
C ALA A 48 5.22 0.28 12.70
N ASN A 49 4.43 0.09 11.64
CA ASN A 49 4.85 -0.63 10.43
C ASN A 49 5.22 0.31 9.28
N ALA A 50 5.08 1.63 9.43
CA ALA A 50 5.25 2.58 8.33
C ALA A 50 6.63 2.51 7.68
N ALA A 51 7.69 2.27 8.46
CA ALA A 51 9.05 2.10 7.93
C ALA A 51 9.19 0.79 7.12
N GLU A 52 8.62 -0.31 7.62
CA GLU A 52 8.66 -1.60 6.94
C GLU A 52 7.86 -1.59 5.65
N ILE A 53 6.66 -0.98 5.65
CA ILE A 53 5.84 -0.79 4.46
C ILE A 53 6.64 -0.05 3.39
N ARG A 54 7.30 1.05 3.73
CA ARG A 54 8.14 1.80 2.77
C ARG A 54 9.27 0.96 2.21
N ALA A 55 9.99 0.24 3.08
CA ALA A 55 11.12 -0.58 2.66
C ALA A 55 10.69 -1.69 1.67
N ARG A 56 9.55 -2.34 1.94
CA ARG A 56 9.01 -3.41 1.09
C ARG A 56 8.44 -2.91 -0.23
N LEU A 57 7.82 -1.72 -0.22
CA LEU A 57 7.15 -1.17 -1.40
C LEU A 57 8.08 -0.38 -2.33
N ALA A 58 9.15 0.23 -1.81
CA ALA A 58 10.11 1.00 -2.60
C ALA A 58 10.60 0.30 -3.88
N PRO A 59 11.01 -0.98 -3.89
CA PRO A 59 11.45 -1.65 -5.11
C PRO A 59 10.33 -1.88 -6.14
N LEU A 60 9.05 -1.81 -5.73
CA LEU A 60 7.89 -2.10 -6.58
C LEU A 60 7.33 -0.87 -7.31
N ALA A 61 7.85 0.33 -7.01
CA ALA A 61 7.29 1.60 -7.49
C ALA A 61 7.32 1.76 -9.02
N GLY A 62 8.23 1.09 -9.72
CA GLY A 62 8.34 1.08 -11.17
C GLY A 62 7.60 -0.05 -11.89
N GLY A 63 6.97 -0.98 -11.14
CA GLY A 63 6.32 -2.17 -11.70
C GLY A 63 4.88 -1.95 -12.15
N ALA A 64 4.22 -3.05 -12.54
CA ALA A 64 2.80 -3.06 -12.94
C ALA A 64 1.85 -2.49 -11.87
N TRP A 65 2.29 -2.49 -10.60
CA TRP A 65 1.55 -1.99 -9.45
C TRP A 65 1.97 -0.58 -9.00
N GLY A 66 2.83 0.11 -9.75
CA GLY A 66 3.50 1.35 -9.33
C GLY A 66 2.57 2.45 -8.80
N ALA A 67 1.43 2.69 -9.45
CA ALA A 67 0.45 3.67 -8.96
C ALA A 67 -0.17 3.29 -7.60
N SER A 68 -0.46 1.99 -7.39
CA SER A 68 -0.98 1.49 -6.11
C SER A 68 0.10 1.50 -5.03
N VAL A 69 1.36 1.26 -5.41
CA VAL A 69 2.52 1.41 -4.53
C VAL A 69 2.66 2.86 -4.05
N LYS A 70 2.61 3.84 -4.96
CA LYS A 70 2.65 5.27 -4.60
C LYS A 70 1.52 5.64 -3.62
N GLU A 71 0.31 5.14 -3.87
CA GLU A 71 -0.85 5.34 -2.98
C GLU A 71 -0.58 4.79 -1.56
N LEU A 72 -0.10 3.55 -1.45
CA LEU A 72 0.21 2.91 -0.17
C LEU A 72 1.37 3.57 0.57
N LEU A 73 2.38 4.09 -0.14
CA LEU A 73 3.46 4.88 0.46
C LEU A 73 2.92 6.17 1.10
N ALA A 74 1.94 6.82 0.46
CA ALA A 74 1.29 7.99 1.03
C ALA A 74 0.42 7.65 2.25
N LEU A 75 -0.30 6.54 2.20
CA LEU A 75 -1.06 6.05 3.36
C LEU A 75 -0.12 5.68 4.53
N ALA A 76 1.08 5.15 4.27
CA ALA A 76 2.08 4.90 5.30
C ALA A 76 2.63 6.21 5.91
N SER A 77 2.74 7.29 5.13
CA SER A 77 3.04 8.63 5.64
C SER A 77 1.93 9.13 6.57
N LEU A 78 0.66 8.98 6.18
CA LEU A 78 -0.48 9.33 7.04
C LEU A 78 -0.50 8.54 8.34
N ALA A 79 -0.32 7.22 8.26
CA ALA A 79 -0.28 6.36 9.45
C ALA A 79 0.85 6.76 10.41
N ALA A 80 1.96 7.29 9.90
CA ALA A 80 3.06 7.81 10.70
C ALA A 80 2.86 9.27 11.20
N GLY A 81 1.71 9.89 10.94
CA GLY A 81 1.44 11.29 11.29
C GLY A 81 2.18 12.32 10.42
N GLN A 82 2.76 11.89 9.30
CA GLN A 82 3.53 12.74 8.39
C GLN A 82 2.61 13.37 7.33
N ASN A 83 1.70 14.23 7.79
CA ASN A 83 0.62 14.77 6.95
C ASN A 83 1.12 15.59 5.76
N ASP A 84 2.19 16.38 5.92
CA ASP A 84 2.76 17.18 4.83
C ASP A 84 3.36 16.29 3.74
N GLU A 85 4.05 15.22 4.13
CA GLU A 85 4.62 14.26 3.19
C GLU A 85 3.51 13.51 2.44
N ALA A 86 2.50 13.04 3.17
CA ALA A 86 1.35 12.38 2.57
C ALA A 86 0.62 13.30 1.58
N ARG A 87 0.41 14.56 1.94
CA ARG A 87 -0.21 15.57 1.08
C ARG A 87 0.58 15.76 -0.21
N ARG A 88 1.91 15.87 -0.12
CA ARG A 88 2.78 15.96 -1.30
C ARG A 88 2.63 14.74 -2.21
N GLN A 89 2.77 13.54 -1.64
CA GLN A 89 2.68 12.28 -2.38
C GLN A 89 1.31 12.08 -3.05
N LEU A 90 0.22 12.37 -2.35
CA LEU A 90 -1.13 12.25 -2.89
C LEU A 90 -1.42 13.32 -3.95
N THR A 91 -0.87 14.53 -3.81
CA THR A 91 -1.01 15.59 -4.83
C THR A 91 -0.30 15.20 -6.12
N GLU A 92 0.92 14.67 -6.01
CA GLU A 92 1.67 14.15 -7.16
C GLU A 92 0.90 13.01 -7.84
N LEU A 93 0.40 12.04 -7.06
CA LEU A 93 -0.37 10.91 -7.58
C LEU A 93 -1.69 11.33 -8.25
N ALA A 94 -2.42 12.28 -7.65
CA ALA A 94 -3.67 12.79 -8.21
C ALA A 94 -3.49 13.51 -9.55
N ARG A 95 -2.27 13.99 -9.85
CA ARG A 95 -1.90 14.69 -11.10
C ARG A 95 -1.13 13.81 -12.08
N ASP A 96 -0.88 12.55 -11.73
CA ASP A 96 -0.14 11.61 -12.58
C ASP A 96 -1.06 11.07 -13.69
N ASP A 97 -0.95 11.62 -14.89
CA ASP A 97 -1.75 11.21 -16.05
C ASP A 97 -1.55 9.73 -16.44
N ALA A 98 -0.39 9.14 -16.08
CA ALA A 98 -0.10 7.73 -16.31
C ALA A 98 -0.74 6.80 -15.27
N ALA A 99 -1.21 7.32 -14.13
CA ALA A 99 -1.91 6.52 -13.13
C ALA A 99 -3.33 6.13 -13.59
N PRO A 100 -3.87 4.97 -13.21
CA PRO A 100 -5.27 4.66 -13.47
C PRO A 100 -6.22 5.66 -12.80
N GLN A 101 -7.31 6.05 -13.48
CA GLN A 101 -8.26 7.05 -12.98
C GLN A 101 -8.74 6.74 -11.56
N GLY A 102 -9.08 5.49 -11.26
CA GLY A 102 -9.55 5.11 -9.93
C GLY A 102 -8.53 5.30 -8.80
N VAL A 103 -7.22 5.26 -9.11
CA VAL A 103 -6.15 5.58 -8.15
C VAL A 103 -6.07 7.10 -7.92
N ARG A 104 -6.13 7.90 -9.00
CA ARG A 104 -6.17 9.36 -8.90
C ARG A 104 -7.37 9.84 -8.08
N ASP A 105 -8.55 9.28 -8.34
CA ASP A 105 -9.79 9.65 -7.63
C ASP A 105 -9.69 9.33 -6.13
N ARG A 106 -9.07 8.21 -5.76
CA ARG A 106 -8.82 7.88 -4.35
C ARG A 106 -7.80 8.85 -3.73
N ALA A 107 -6.72 9.18 -4.43
CA ALA A 107 -5.73 10.12 -3.95
C ALA A 107 -6.36 11.50 -3.66
N GLN A 108 -7.26 11.97 -4.52
CA GLN A 108 -8.02 13.20 -4.30
C GLN A 108 -8.92 13.12 -3.07
N ARG A 109 -9.65 12.02 -2.89
CA ARG A 109 -10.48 11.82 -1.68
C ARG A 109 -9.66 11.82 -0.39
N LEU A 110 -8.47 11.19 -0.42
CA LEU A 110 -7.56 11.19 0.71
C LEU A 110 -7.04 12.60 1.02
N LEU A 111 -6.70 13.40 0.01
CA LEU A 111 -6.31 14.81 0.20
C LEU A 111 -7.39 15.61 0.92
N THR A 112 -8.66 15.50 0.48
CA THR A 112 -9.77 16.19 1.14
C THR A 112 -9.91 15.78 2.61
N GLY A 113 -9.63 14.53 2.96
CA GLY A 113 -9.67 14.05 4.34
C GLY A 113 -8.51 14.54 5.22
N ILE A 114 -7.41 15.02 4.65
CA ILE A 114 -6.29 15.63 5.40
C ILE A 114 -6.58 17.11 5.69
N ASP A 115 -7.35 17.77 4.82
CA ASP A 115 -7.68 19.19 4.89
C ASP A 115 -8.87 19.53 5.81
N GLY A 116 -9.75 18.56 6.06
CA GLY A 116 -10.93 18.72 6.91
C GLY A 116 -10.66 18.32 8.36
#